data_AF-A0A6C2TXI1-F1
#
_entry.id   AF-A0A6C2TXI1-F1
#
_cell.length_a   1.000
_cell.length_b   1.000
_cell.length_c   1.000
_cell.angle_alpha   90.00
_cell.angle_beta   90.00
_cell.angle_gamma   90.00
#
_symmetry.space_group_name_H-M   'P 1'
#
loop_
_entity.id
_entity.type
_entity.pdbx_description
1 polymer ?
#
loop_
_entity_poly.entity_id
_entity_poly.type
_entity_poly.pdbx_seq_one_letter_code
_entity_poly.pdbx_strand_id
1 'polypeptide(L)'
;MKKAALILLFAFIALSSSGQFFSKEEKAARKTEKKEVVKTALPEAEQKAVYMELCAARVTAEKKAMNIFPIKIHQTPAQREQRRKKAKRAEGKLMEQYRNEIAKKHNVTEQLLSEILTTGDEQQWPTQAAGE
;
A
#
# COMPACT_ATOMS: atom_id res chain seq x y z
N MET A 1 61.92 20.28 -22.10
CA MET A 1 60.88 20.64 -21.12
C MET A 1 59.71 21.34 -21.81
N LYS A 2 58.50 20.82 -21.58
CA LYS A 2 57.20 21.53 -21.55
C LYS A 2 56.63 22.14 -22.85
N LYS A 3 56.36 21.38 -23.93
CA LYS A 3 55.28 21.74 -24.90
C LYS A 3 54.57 20.52 -25.55
N ALA A 4 54.60 19.34 -24.92
CA ALA A 4 53.96 18.12 -25.44
C ALA A 4 52.63 17.77 -24.75
N ALA A 5 52.01 18.70 -24.03
CA ALA A 5 50.82 18.44 -23.21
C ALA A 5 49.56 19.20 -23.65
N LEU A 6 49.56 19.83 -24.83
CA LEU A 6 48.49 20.76 -25.23
C LEU A 6 47.76 20.37 -26.53
N ILE A 7 47.95 19.14 -27.02
CA ILE A 7 47.27 18.59 -28.20
C ILE A 7 46.21 17.53 -27.81
N LEU A 8 46.20 17.05 -26.57
CA LEU A 8 45.21 16.09 -26.07
C LEU A 8 43.87 16.71 -25.63
N LEU A 9 43.71 18.04 -25.71
CA LEU A 9 42.50 18.72 -25.24
C LEU A 9 41.53 19.14 -26.36
N PHE A 10 41.93 18.99 -27.63
CA PHE A 10 41.08 19.33 -28.79
C PHE A 10 40.43 18.12 -29.48
N ALA A 11 40.78 16.89 -29.09
CA ALA A 11 40.17 15.68 -29.65
C ALA A 11 38.87 15.24 -28.93
N PHE A 12 38.45 15.94 -27.87
CA PHE A 12 37.23 15.60 -27.11
C PHE A 12 35.98 16.38 -27.52
N ILE A 13 36.08 17.37 -28.42
CA ILE A 13 34.94 18.20 -28.83
C ILE A 13 34.34 17.74 -30.18
N ALA A 14 35.01 16.83 -30.89
CA ALA A 14 34.58 16.34 -32.20
C ALA A 14 33.93 14.94 -32.17
N LEU A 15 33.40 14.50 -31.01
CA LEU A 15 32.70 13.21 -30.87
C LEU A 15 31.35 13.36 -30.14
N SER A 16 30.60 14.43 -30.43
CA SER A 16 29.25 14.62 -29.88
C SER A 16 28.23 15.14 -30.89
N SER A 17 28.57 15.24 -32.17
CA SER A 17 27.71 15.87 -33.20
C SER A 17 27.09 14.91 -34.22
N SER A 18 27.13 13.59 -33.98
CA SER A 18 26.49 12.62 -34.86
C SER A 18 25.82 11.52 -34.05
N GLY A 19 24.55 11.72 -33.67
CA GLY A 19 23.82 10.72 -32.90
C GLY A 19 22.37 11.09 -32.63
N GLN A 20 21.56 11.05 -33.69
CA GLN A 20 20.13 10.73 -33.64
C GLN A 20 19.22 11.63 -32.80
N PHE A 21 18.59 12.58 -33.49
CA PHE A 21 17.13 12.69 -33.64
C PHE A 21 16.29 11.67 -32.82
N PHE A 22 16.24 11.82 -31.49
CA PHE A 22 15.23 11.13 -30.69
C PHE A 22 14.03 12.04 -30.55
N SER A 23 13.05 11.68 -31.37
CA SER A 23 11.71 12.23 -31.46
C SER A 23 11.17 12.58 -30.07
N LYS A 24 10.50 13.73 -29.96
CA LYS A 24 9.66 14.12 -28.81
C LYS A 24 8.59 13.06 -28.47
N GLU A 25 8.46 12.01 -29.28
CA GLU A 25 7.63 10.82 -29.04
C GLU A 25 8.23 9.80 -28.06
N GLU A 26 9.56 9.81 -27.78
CA GLU A 26 10.20 8.82 -26.90
C GLU A 26 10.33 9.27 -25.42
N LYS A 27 9.50 10.20 -24.96
CA LYS A 27 9.26 10.37 -23.51
C LYS A 27 7.90 9.82 -23.07
N ALA A 28 7.08 9.32 -24.00
CA ALA A 28 5.89 8.55 -23.68
C ALA A 28 6.22 7.06 -23.42
N ALA A 29 7.30 6.53 -23.99
CA ALA A 29 7.61 5.10 -23.98
C ALA A 29 8.28 4.56 -22.69
N ARG A 30 8.76 5.42 -21.78
CA ARG A 30 9.33 5.02 -20.48
C ARG A 30 8.40 5.24 -19.29
N LYS A 31 7.11 5.49 -19.56
CA LYS A 31 6.00 5.10 -18.70
C LYS A 31 5.39 3.80 -19.26
N THR A 32 6.21 2.79 -19.45
CA THR A 32 5.76 1.46 -19.04
C THR A 32 5.55 1.60 -17.53
N GLU A 33 4.38 2.00 -17.04
CA GLU A 33 3.26 1.07 -16.95
C GLU A 33 3.80 -0.35 -16.88
N LYS A 34 4.61 -0.62 -15.84
CA LYS A 34 4.36 -1.83 -15.06
C LYS A 34 2.88 -1.73 -14.70
N LYS A 35 2.00 -2.17 -15.60
CA LYS A 35 0.68 -2.62 -15.22
C LYS A 35 0.99 -3.68 -14.20
N GLU A 36 0.94 -3.30 -12.92
CA GLU A 36 0.97 -4.23 -11.83
C GLU A 36 -0.13 -5.21 -12.17
N VAL A 37 0.28 -6.40 -12.65
CA VAL A 37 -0.66 -7.44 -13.04
C VAL A 37 -1.35 -7.79 -11.75
N VAL A 38 -2.58 -7.32 -11.62
CA VAL A 38 -3.39 -7.54 -10.43
C VAL A 38 -3.49 -9.05 -10.30
N LYS A 39 -2.91 -9.59 -9.22
CA LYS A 39 -2.91 -11.02 -8.98
C LYS A 39 -4.36 -11.43 -8.69
N THR A 40 -4.91 -12.27 -9.56
CA THR A 40 -6.25 -12.86 -9.39
C THR A 40 -6.23 -14.09 -8.49
N ALA A 41 -5.05 -14.67 -8.26
CA ALA A 41 -4.83 -15.77 -7.33
C ALA A 41 -3.50 -15.56 -6.59
N LEU A 42 -3.52 -15.79 -5.27
CA LEU A 42 -2.34 -15.80 -4.42
C LEU A 42 -2.08 -17.24 -3.93
N PRO A 43 -0.81 -17.66 -3.76
CA PRO A 43 -0.52 -18.92 -3.07
C PRO A 43 -1.00 -18.85 -1.62
N GLU A 44 -1.37 -20.00 -1.04
CA GLU A 44 -1.98 -20.09 0.30
C GLU A 44 -1.13 -19.40 1.40
N ALA A 45 0.19 -19.46 1.29
CA ALA A 45 1.10 -18.77 2.20
C ALA A 45 0.95 -17.23 2.14
N GLU A 46 0.79 -16.66 0.95
CA GLU A 46 0.55 -15.22 0.76
C GLU A 46 -0.88 -14.86 1.22
N GLN A 47 -1.88 -15.71 0.96
CA GLN A 47 -3.24 -15.50 1.45
C GLN A 47 -3.31 -15.44 2.98
N LYS A 48 -2.62 -16.34 3.67
CA LYS A 48 -2.50 -16.33 5.14
C LYS A 48 -1.86 -15.03 5.65
N ALA A 49 -0.81 -14.57 4.99
CA ALA A 49 -0.15 -13.31 5.37
C ALA A 49 -1.10 -12.10 5.19
N VAL A 50 -1.81 -12.04 4.06
CA VAL A 50 -2.80 -10.99 3.78
C VAL A 50 -3.96 -11.04 4.79
N TYR A 51 -4.44 -12.24 5.12
CA TYR A 51 -5.47 -12.44 6.15
C TYR A 51 -5.02 -11.90 7.52
N MET A 52 -3.82 -12.26 7.98
CA MET A 52 -3.27 -11.74 9.23
C MET A 52 -3.14 -10.20 9.21
N GLU A 53 -2.72 -9.63 8.08
CA GLU A 53 -2.62 -8.17 7.92
C GLU A 53 -4.00 -7.49 7.98
N LEU A 54 -5.03 -8.09 7.38
CA LEU A 54 -6.41 -7.59 7.46
C LEU A 54 -6.96 -7.66 8.90
N CYS A 55 -6.64 -8.73 9.63
CA CYS A 55 -7.04 -8.86 11.03
C CYS A 55 -6.33 -7.83 11.92
N ALA A 56 -5.02 -7.62 11.72
CA ALA A 56 -4.26 -6.60 12.43
C ALA A 56 -4.77 -5.18 12.11
N ALA A 57 -5.13 -4.93 10.85
CA ALA A 57 -5.77 -3.68 10.43
C ALA A 57 -7.10 -3.46 11.16
N ARG A 58 -7.92 -4.51 11.36
CA ARG A 58 -9.17 -4.43 12.14
C ARG A 58 -8.94 -3.98 13.57
N VAL A 59 -8.01 -4.62 14.27
CA VAL A 59 -7.65 -4.24 15.65
C VAL A 59 -7.15 -2.80 15.70
N THR A 60 -6.32 -2.40 14.72
CA THR A 60 -5.79 -1.04 14.64
C THR A 60 -6.88 -0.01 14.35
N ALA A 61 -7.83 -0.32 13.46
CA ALA A 61 -8.96 0.54 13.15
C ALA A 61 -9.87 0.74 14.36
N GLU A 62 -10.18 -0.33 15.09
CA GLU A 62 -10.97 -0.28 16.32
C GLU A 62 -10.29 0.59 17.38
N LYS A 63 -9.01 0.33 17.66
CA LYS A 63 -8.23 1.11 18.64
C LYS A 63 -8.18 2.59 18.26
N LYS A 64 -7.92 2.92 16.99
CA LYS A 64 -7.93 4.31 16.51
C LYS A 64 -9.33 4.94 16.62
N ALA A 65 -10.38 4.21 16.26
CA ALA A 65 -11.76 4.72 16.35
C ALA A 65 -12.17 5.04 17.79
N MET A 66 -11.81 4.19 18.75
CA MET A 66 -12.03 4.42 20.18
C MET A 66 -11.21 5.61 20.70
N ASN A 67 -9.99 5.81 20.19
CA ASN A 67 -9.17 6.97 20.55
C ASN A 67 -9.73 8.29 19.99
N ILE A 68 -10.34 8.29 18.81
CA ILE A 68 -10.99 9.47 18.21
C ILE A 68 -12.29 9.79 18.96
N PHE A 69 -13.04 8.78 19.38
CA PHE A 69 -14.33 8.93 20.06
C PHE A 69 -14.32 8.26 21.45
N PRO A 70 -13.51 8.76 22.40
CA PRO A 70 -13.38 8.13 23.71
C PRO A 70 -14.67 8.24 24.51
N ILE A 71 -15.02 7.15 25.18
CA ILE A 71 -16.14 7.09 26.12
C ILE A 71 -15.63 7.57 27.48
N LYS A 72 -16.24 8.62 28.02
CA LYS A 72 -15.86 9.19 29.32
C LYS A 72 -16.81 8.73 30.42
N ILE A 73 -16.30 8.55 31.64
CA ILE A 73 -17.06 8.04 32.79
C ILE A 73 -18.28 8.93 33.09
N HIS A 74 -18.12 10.25 33.01
CA HIS A 74 -19.20 11.22 33.31
C HIS A 74 -20.28 11.36 32.21
N GLN A 75 -20.18 10.62 31.09
CA GLN A 75 -21.20 10.65 30.04
C GLN A 75 -22.44 9.86 30.45
N THR A 76 -23.63 10.36 30.09
CA THR A 76 -24.90 9.64 30.26
C THR A 76 -24.96 8.42 29.34
N PRO A 77 -25.78 7.39 29.63
CA PRO A 77 -25.92 6.22 28.78
C PRO A 77 -26.21 6.56 27.30
N ALA A 78 -27.10 7.51 27.04
CA ALA A 78 -27.43 7.98 25.69
C ALA A 78 -26.22 8.61 24.97
N GLN A 79 -25.40 9.39 25.67
CA GLN A 79 -24.18 9.98 25.10
C GLN A 79 -23.12 8.92 24.81
N ARG A 80 -22.99 7.90 25.68
CA ARG A 80 -22.07 6.77 25.46
C ARG A 80 -22.49 5.97 24.22
N GLU A 81 -23.78 5.71 24.04
CA GLU A 81 -24.30 5.02 22.86
C GLU A 81 -24.06 5.83 21.57
N GLN A 82 -24.31 7.13 21.61
CA GLN A 82 -24.02 8.01 20.47
C GLN A 82 -22.53 8.01 20.12
N ARG A 83 -21.63 7.99 21.12
CA ARG A 83 -20.19 7.88 20.91
C ARG A 83 -19.80 6.53 20.31
N ARG A 84 -20.36 5.41 20.80
CA ARG A 84 -20.17 4.07 20.21
C ARG A 84 -20.59 4.03 18.75
N LYS A 85 -21.74 4.62 18.41
CA LYS A 85 -22.21 4.74 17.02
C LYS A 85 -21.23 5.55 16.16
N LYS A 86 -20.65 6.63 16.69
CA LYS A 86 -19.63 7.43 15.98
C LYS A 86 -18.31 6.66 15.82
N ALA A 87 -17.85 5.97 16.86
CA ALA A 87 -16.65 5.12 16.81
C ALA A 87 -16.80 4.02 15.75
N LYS A 88 -17.92 3.27 15.76
CA LYS A 88 -18.20 2.22 14.78
C LYS A 88 -18.21 2.73 13.33
N ARG A 89 -18.75 3.93 13.10
CA ARG A 89 -18.71 4.58 11.76
C ARG A 89 -17.29 4.94 11.35
N ALA A 90 -16.46 5.40 12.28
CA ALA A 90 -15.07 5.76 12.02
C ALA A 90 -14.21 4.51 11.77
N GLU A 91 -14.42 3.45 12.56
CA GLU A 91 -13.80 2.14 12.36
C GLU A 91 -14.06 1.61 10.95
N GLY A 92 -15.32 1.63 10.48
CA GLY A 92 -15.66 1.19 9.13
C GLY A 92 -14.90 1.96 8.03
N LYS A 93 -14.80 3.30 8.16
CA LYS A 93 -14.02 4.13 7.23
C LYS A 93 -12.52 3.83 7.27
N LEU A 94 -11.96 3.66 8.47
CA LEU A 94 -10.55 3.29 8.63
C LEU A 94 -10.26 1.91 8.03
N MET A 95 -11.18 0.97 8.19
CA MET A 95 -11.07 -0.36 7.59
C MET A 95 -11.12 -0.34 6.07
N GLU A 96 -12.00 0.46 5.48
CA GLU A 96 -12.04 0.67 4.03
C GLU A 96 -10.71 1.24 3.52
N GLN A 97 -10.13 2.21 4.22
CA GLN A 97 -8.81 2.75 3.89
C GLN A 97 -7.72 1.69 3.97
N TYR A 98 -7.66 0.91 5.06
CA TYR A 98 -6.65 -0.14 5.21
C TYR A 98 -6.82 -1.25 4.18
N ARG A 99 -8.05 -1.65 3.84
CA ARG A 99 -8.29 -2.61 2.75
C ARG A 99 -7.73 -2.12 1.44
N ASN A 100 -7.92 -0.84 1.11
CA ASN A 100 -7.40 -0.24 -0.11
C ASN A 100 -5.87 -0.16 -0.11
N GLU A 101 -5.26 0.11 1.04
CA GLU A 101 -3.80 0.09 1.20
C GLU A 101 -3.22 -1.31 1.05
N ILE A 102 -3.85 -2.32 1.67
CA ILE A 102 -3.44 -3.72 1.58
C ILE A 102 -3.63 -4.23 0.14
N ALA A 103 -4.74 -3.88 -0.53
CA ALA A 103 -4.99 -4.21 -1.92
C ALA A 103 -3.86 -3.71 -2.84
N LYS A 104 -3.46 -2.45 -2.65
CA LYS A 104 -2.36 -1.83 -3.41
C LYS A 104 -1.02 -2.48 -3.08
N LYS A 105 -0.74 -2.71 -1.80
CA LYS A 105 0.53 -3.31 -1.35
C LYS A 105 0.76 -4.70 -1.93
N HIS A 106 -0.30 -5.51 -2.00
CA HIS A 106 -0.24 -6.89 -2.50
C HIS A 106 -0.62 -7.01 -3.98
N ASN A 107 -1.00 -5.90 -4.62
CA ASN A 107 -1.49 -5.87 -6.00
C ASN A 107 -2.63 -6.86 -6.25
N VAL A 108 -3.63 -6.84 -5.37
CA VAL A 108 -4.81 -7.73 -5.39
C VAL A 108 -6.11 -6.96 -5.50
N THR A 109 -7.16 -7.62 -5.98
CA THR A 109 -8.51 -7.05 -6.02
C THR A 109 -9.17 -7.05 -4.64
N GLU A 110 -10.12 -6.13 -4.41
CA GLU A 110 -10.97 -6.14 -3.22
C GLU A 110 -11.82 -7.41 -3.09
N GLN A 111 -12.17 -8.02 -4.23
CA GLN A 111 -12.88 -9.30 -4.28
C GLN A 111 -12.01 -10.41 -3.69
N LEU A 112 -10.74 -10.49 -4.08
CA LEU A 112 -9.81 -11.48 -3.56
C LEU A 112 -9.52 -11.26 -2.07
N LEU A 113 -9.44 -10.01 -1.60
CA LEU A 113 -9.34 -9.72 -0.16
C LEU A 113 -10.56 -10.22 0.62
N SER A 114 -11.75 -10.09 0.04
CA SER A 114 -12.99 -10.57 0.68
C SER A 114 -13.03 -12.09 0.72
N GLU A 115 -12.61 -12.76 -0.35
CA GLU A 115 -12.48 -14.21 -0.42
C GLU A 115 -11.46 -14.72 0.62
N ILE A 116 -10.28 -14.10 0.71
CA ILE A 116 -9.26 -14.43 1.71
C ILE A 116 -9.80 -14.29 3.14
N LEU A 117 -10.62 -13.27 3.42
CA LEU A 117 -11.26 -13.13 4.73
C LEU A 117 -12.23 -14.27 5.01
N THR A 118 -13.11 -14.59 4.07
CA THR A 118 -14.08 -15.68 4.23
C THR A 118 -13.39 -17.03 4.38
N THR A 119 -12.41 -17.34 3.52
CA THR A 119 -11.63 -18.57 3.61
C THR A 119 -10.82 -18.65 4.90
N GLY A 120 -10.22 -17.54 5.34
CA GLY A 120 -9.48 -17.49 6.60
C GLY A 120 -10.37 -17.70 7.84
N ASP A 121 -11.60 -17.16 7.82
CA ASP A 121 -12.59 -17.37 8.86
C ASP A 121 -13.10 -18.84 8.86
N GLU A 122 -13.38 -19.42 7.69
CA GLU A 122 -13.82 -20.82 7.54
C GLU A 122 -12.75 -21.83 7.95
N GLN A 123 -11.49 -21.57 7.57
CA GLN A 123 -10.35 -22.41 7.90
C GLN A 123 -9.75 -22.10 9.29
N GLN A 124 -10.32 -21.13 10.02
CA GLN A 124 -9.85 -20.69 11.34
C GLN A 124 -8.34 -20.42 11.35
N TRP A 125 -7.84 -19.71 10.35
CA TRP A 125 -6.42 -19.39 10.28
C TRP A 125 -6.00 -18.62 11.54
N PRO A 126 -4.80 -18.93 12.09
CA PRO A 126 -4.35 -18.31 13.31
C PRO A 126 -4.27 -16.81 13.09
N THR A 127 -5.12 -16.08 13.81
CA THR A 127 -4.95 -14.65 13.98
C THR A 127 -3.83 -14.51 15.00
N GLN A 128 -2.63 -14.12 14.56
CA GLN A 128 -1.65 -13.59 15.50
C GLN A 128 -2.23 -12.29 16.06
N ALA A 129 -3.07 -12.41 17.08
CA ALA A 129 -3.22 -11.38 18.08
C ALA A 129 -1.81 -11.24 18.67
N ALA A 130 -1.11 -10.20 18.23
CA ALA A 130 0.14 -9.79 18.83
C ALA A 130 -0.10 -9.77 20.36
N GLY A 131 0.51 -10.73 21.04
CA GLY A 131 0.73 -10.61 22.46
C GLY A 131 1.66 -9.43 22.63
N GLU A 132 1.13 -8.37 23.27
CA GLU A 132 1.81 -7.44 24.19
C GLU A 132 0.82 -6.35 24.63
#